data_AF-A0A9P0CZR2-F1
#
_entry.id   AF-A0A9P0CZR2-F1
#
_cell.length_a   1.000
_cell.length_b   1.000
_cell.length_c   1.000
_cell.angle_alpha   90.00
_cell.angle_beta   90.00
_cell.angle_gamma   90.00
#
_symmetry.space_group_name_H-M   'P 1'
#
loop_
_entity.id
_entity.type
_entity.pdbx_description
1 polymer ?
#
loop_
_entity_poly.entity_id
_entity_poly.type
_entity_poly.pdbx_seq_one_letter_code
_entity_poly.pdbx_strand_id
1 'polypeptide(L)'
;MSEKSATLEDILSEIVKTREDLNTQIVQVRSDIKSSLEASEARILFKTENLKERIKELEKENLGLRDQVEVLERNQKKNTILIFGLNKPVEERSISLFCDEIGNLLDIQISEADIKDFYSLGKLPESPLKVELLTNHKKRLILQNTKKLKNTGWIIANDLTELQRNNIKYLRERMNCYRETNSEKCYIRGEKLFIGNKGYSVDELEDFETTANTTSHSAPATPTPENLPDASVTRELDKVQENDSYKNPNLAQGPGSKNNKKIQQLPKTNLKVLSNIKGSPTTKNTTSKPVDIREKLRNRNGSTNNRDHEIFYLRQTLVNKELQCSRMVGVRGDRIVELEKVMEIVKNNFTSCTHNLTKMGKEKMVILNNLNNVEDENADLHDNIGRFRSINNVLRKRIKLWKKRVERCRNKKNNK
;
A
#
# COMPACT_ATOMS: atom_id res chain seq x y z
N MET A 1 -88.67 21.22 -2.67
CA MET A 1 -87.82 20.01 -2.64
C MET A 1 -87.06 19.77 -3.94
N SER A 2 -87.58 20.17 -5.11
CA SER A 2 -86.93 19.98 -6.41
C SER A 2 -85.65 20.81 -6.63
N GLU A 3 -85.60 22.09 -6.23
CA GLU A 3 -84.38 22.92 -6.41
C GLU A 3 -83.16 22.42 -5.63
N LYS A 4 -83.35 21.90 -4.41
CA LYS A 4 -82.27 21.33 -3.60
C LYS A 4 -81.68 20.05 -4.21
N SER A 5 -82.45 19.35 -5.04
CA SER A 5 -82.00 18.12 -5.72
C SER A 5 -81.08 18.45 -6.90
N ALA A 6 -81.44 19.47 -7.70
CA ALA A 6 -80.62 19.92 -8.82
C ALA A 6 -79.25 20.45 -8.36
N THR A 7 -79.21 21.22 -7.27
CA THR A 7 -77.94 21.72 -6.70
C THR A 7 -77.03 20.60 -6.19
N LEU A 8 -77.58 19.46 -5.78
CA LEU A 8 -76.79 18.34 -5.27
C LEU A 8 -76.18 17.51 -6.41
N GLU A 9 -76.90 17.36 -7.52
CA GLU A 9 -76.39 16.70 -8.73
C GLU A 9 -75.22 17.46 -9.37
N ASP A 10 -75.30 18.80 -9.43
CA ASP A 10 -74.22 19.65 -9.92
C ASP A 10 -72.94 19.52 -9.07
N ILE A 11 -73.09 19.53 -7.73
CA ILE A 11 -71.97 19.33 -6.80
C ILE A 11 -71.35 17.93 -7.00
N LEU A 12 -72.16 16.88 -7.16
CA LEU A 12 -71.66 15.54 -7.41
C LEU A 12 -70.90 15.44 -8.74
N SER A 13 -71.40 16.10 -9.80
CA SER A 13 -70.72 16.15 -11.09
C SER A 13 -69.36 16.84 -10.99
N GLU A 14 -69.27 17.97 -10.27
CA GLU A 14 -68.02 18.67 -10.04
C GLU A 14 -67.02 17.84 -9.21
N ILE A 15 -67.50 17.13 -8.18
CA ILE A 15 -66.67 16.19 -7.39
C ILE A 15 -66.12 15.05 -8.26
N VAL A 16 -66.93 14.48 -9.15
CA VAL A 16 -66.48 13.42 -10.07
C VAL A 16 -65.41 13.95 -11.02
N LYS A 17 -65.66 15.12 -11.62
CA LYS A 17 -64.71 15.76 -12.55
C LYS A 17 -63.37 16.08 -11.88
N THR A 18 -63.41 16.72 -10.70
CA THR A 18 -62.19 17.02 -9.93
C THR A 18 -61.44 15.76 -9.54
N ARG A 19 -62.14 14.67 -9.20
CA ARG A 19 -61.51 13.37 -8.94
C ARG A 19 -60.83 12.78 -10.18
N GLU A 20 -61.46 12.86 -11.35
CA GLU A 20 -60.88 12.41 -12.63
C GLU A 20 -59.65 13.23 -13.02
N ASP A 21 -59.71 14.55 -12.86
CA ASP A 21 -58.60 15.46 -13.12
C ASP A 21 -57.42 15.16 -12.17
N LEU A 22 -57.69 14.97 -10.87
CA LEU A 22 -56.67 14.59 -9.88
C LEU A 22 -56.04 13.23 -10.20
N ASN A 23 -56.84 12.24 -10.61
CA ASN A 23 -56.32 10.93 -11.00
C ASN A 23 -55.41 11.04 -12.22
N THR A 24 -55.78 11.84 -13.21
CA THR A 24 -54.98 12.09 -14.40
C THR A 24 -53.64 12.76 -14.03
N GLN A 25 -53.66 13.77 -13.16
CA GLN A 25 -52.45 14.42 -12.65
C GLN A 25 -51.56 13.45 -11.87
N ILE A 26 -52.13 12.58 -11.02
CA ILE A 26 -51.38 11.57 -10.28
C ILE A 26 -50.69 10.59 -11.22
N VAL A 27 -51.38 10.12 -12.27
CA VAL A 27 -50.80 9.22 -13.28
C VAL A 27 -49.66 9.91 -14.03
N GLN A 28 -49.85 11.17 -14.44
CA GLN A 28 -48.82 11.93 -15.13
C GLN A 28 -47.57 12.13 -14.25
N VAL A 29 -47.74 12.60 -13.01
CA VAL A 29 -46.63 12.82 -12.08
C VAL A 29 -45.88 11.51 -11.79
N ARG A 30 -46.59 10.38 -11.65
CA ARG A 30 -45.94 9.07 -11.49
C ARG A 30 -45.11 8.68 -12.70
N SER A 31 -45.60 8.94 -13.90
CA SER A 31 -44.87 8.69 -15.15
C SER A 31 -43.61 9.56 -15.25
N ASP A 32 -43.72 10.84 -14.91
CA ASP A 32 -42.60 11.79 -14.93
C ASP A 32 -41.53 11.43 -13.90
N ILE A 33 -41.94 11.06 -12.67
CA ILE A 33 -41.02 10.59 -11.62
C ILE A 33 -40.30 9.32 -12.07
N LYS A 34 -41.03 8.34 -12.63
CA LYS A 34 -40.43 7.10 -13.12
C LYS A 34 -39.38 7.37 -14.21
N SER A 35 -39.74 8.20 -15.20
CA SER A 35 -38.84 8.56 -16.29
C SER A 35 -37.61 9.32 -15.79
N SER A 36 -37.79 10.24 -14.84
CA SER A 36 -36.68 10.96 -14.20
C SER A 36 -35.77 10.03 -13.39
N LEU A 37 -36.33 9.02 -12.72
CA LEU A 37 -35.59 8.06 -11.92
C LEU A 37 -34.73 7.16 -12.81
N GLU A 38 -35.31 6.57 -13.86
CA GLU A 38 -34.61 5.76 -14.86
C GLU A 38 -33.48 6.55 -15.54
N ALA A 39 -33.74 7.81 -15.92
CA ALA A 39 -32.71 8.67 -16.50
C ALA A 39 -31.57 8.98 -15.50
N SER A 40 -31.90 9.13 -14.22
CA SER A 40 -30.89 9.36 -13.17
C SER A 40 -30.05 8.12 -12.90
N GLU A 41 -30.67 6.94 -12.88
CA GLU A 41 -30.02 5.65 -12.69
C GLU A 41 -29.05 5.34 -13.82
N ALA A 42 -29.49 5.49 -15.07
CA ALA A 42 -28.63 5.31 -16.25
C ALA A 42 -27.40 6.25 -16.21
N ARG A 43 -27.59 7.51 -15.81
CA ARG A 43 -26.48 8.47 -15.65
C ARG A 43 -25.51 8.05 -14.55
N ILE A 44 -26.00 7.50 -13.43
CA ILE A 44 -25.16 7.03 -12.33
C ILE A 44 -24.37 5.79 -12.73
N LEU A 45 -25.00 4.82 -13.39
CA LEU A 45 -24.33 3.62 -13.90
C LEU A 45 -23.22 3.98 -14.87
N PHE A 46 -23.51 4.82 -15.87
CA PHE A 46 -22.52 5.29 -16.82
C PHE A 46 -21.34 6.01 -16.15
N LYS A 47 -21.60 6.90 -15.19
CA LYS A 47 -20.53 7.56 -14.42
C LYS A 47 -19.70 6.56 -13.61
N THR A 48 -20.34 5.55 -13.03
CA THR A 48 -19.68 4.53 -12.22
C THR A 48 -18.75 3.68 -13.07
N GLU A 49 -19.18 3.29 -14.27
CA GLU A 49 -18.35 2.54 -15.22
C GLU A 49 -17.15 3.38 -15.69
N ASN A 50 -17.37 4.62 -16.11
CA ASN A 50 -16.29 5.52 -16.50
C ASN A 50 -15.27 5.74 -15.37
N LEU A 51 -15.73 5.87 -14.13
CA LEU A 51 -14.83 6.01 -12.98
C LEU A 51 -14.04 4.72 -12.71
N LYS A 52 -14.66 3.54 -12.86
CA LYS A 52 -13.97 2.25 -12.73
C LYS A 52 -12.88 2.09 -13.79
N GLU A 53 -13.17 2.45 -15.04
CA GLU A 53 -12.17 2.44 -16.11
C GLU A 53 -11.03 3.41 -15.82
N ARG A 54 -11.35 4.64 -15.41
CA ARG A 54 -10.35 5.64 -15.07
C ARG A 54 -9.46 5.21 -13.90
N ILE A 55 -10.02 4.54 -12.89
CA ILE A 55 -9.25 3.97 -11.77
C ILE A 55 -8.24 2.95 -12.30
N LYS A 56 -8.67 2.00 -13.14
CA LYS A 56 -7.78 0.98 -13.72
C LYS A 56 -6.65 1.60 -14.54
N GLU A 57 -6.93 2.63 -15.34
CA GLU A 57 -5.91 3.36 -16.09
C GLU A 57 -4.87 4.01 -15.16
N LEU A 58 -5.34 4.71 -14.13
CA LEU A 58 -4.47 5.38 -13.15
C LEU A 58 -3.64 4.40 -12.33
N GLU A 59 -4.19 3.22 -12.00
CA GLU A 59 -3.44 2.16 -11.33
C GLU A 59 -2.31 1.63 -12.21
N LYS A 60 -2.59 1.40 -13.49
CA LYS A 60 -1.59 0.97 -14.48
C LYS A 60 -0.51 2.03 -14.68
N GLU A 61 -0.89 3.30 -14.79
CA GLU A 61 0.06 4.42 -14.90
C GLU A 61 0.94 4.54 -13.66
N ASN A 62 0.36 4.49 -12.46
CA ASN A 62 1.10 4.54 -11.20
C ASN A 62 2.09 3.39 -11.06
N LEU A 63 1.73 2.18 -11.48
CA LEU A 63 2.64 1.03 -11.50
C LEU A 63 3.82 1.31 -12.44
N GLY A 64 3.56 1.75 -13.65
CA GLY A 64 4.61 2.09 -14.62
C GLY A 64 5.53 3.22 -14.14
N LEU A 65 5.00 4.25 -13.47
CA LEU A 65 5.80 5.32 -12.89
C LEU A 65 6.70 4.83 -11.75
N ARG A 66 6.21 3.92 -10.90
CA ARG A 66 7.02 3.31 -9.83
C ARG A 66 8.19 2.51 -10.40
N ASP A 67 7.95 1.75 -11.46
CA ASP A 67 9.02 0.99 -12.13
C ASP A 67 10.08 1.92 -12.73
N GLN A 68 9.66 3.03 -13.35
CA GLN A 68 10.59 4.04 -13.88
C GLN A 68 11.42 4.69 -12.78
N VAL A 69 10.80 5.07 -11.65
CA VAL A 69 11.51 5.62 -10.49
C VAL A 69 12.55 4.64 -9.97
N GLU A 70 12.19 3.37 -9.81
CA GLU A 70 13.12 2.33 -9.34
C GLU A 70 14.30 2.14 -10.32
N VAL A 71 14.06 2.15 -11.64
CA VAL A 71 15.13 2.09 -12.65
C VAL A 71 16.09 3.28 -12.54
N LEU A 72 15.55 4.49 -12.36
CA LEU A 72 16.36 5.70 -12.18
C LEU A 72 17.19 5.65 -10.90
N GLU A 73 16.60 5.23 -9.77
CA GLU A 73 17.32 5.08 -8.52
C GLU A 73 18.45 4.04 -8.61
N ARG A 74 18.18 2.90 -9.27
CA ARG A 74 19.21 1.87 -9.53
C ARG A 74 20.36 2.43 -10.36
N ASN A 75 20.06 3.20 -11.39
CA ASN A 75 21.07 3.83 -12.24
C ASN A 75 21.91 4.84 -11.45
N GLN A 76 21.27 5.66 -10.61
CA GLN A 76 21.96 6.61 -9.75
C GLN A 76 22.89 5.91 -8.74
N LYS A 77 22.46 4.80 -8.15
CA LYS A 77 23.24 4.03 -7.15
C LYS A 77 24.22 3.03 -7.77
N LYS A 78 24.20 2.86 -9.10
CA LYS A 78 24.95 1.82 -9.81
C LYS A 78 26.44 1.88 -9.49
N ASN A 79 27.02 3.07 -9.41
CA ASN A 79 28.45 3.27 -9.14
C ASN A 79 28.75 3.68 -7.69
N THR A 80 27.76 3.61 -6.80
CA THR A 80 27.89 4.03 -5.41
C THR A 80 28.18 2.86 -4.48
N ILE A 81 29.08 3.08 -3.52
CA ILE A 81 29.34 2.18 -2.39
C ILE A 81 29.12 2.92 -1.06
N LEU A 82 28.81 2.15 -0.01
CA LEU A 82 28.68 2.63 1.36
C LEU A 82 29.75 1.97 2.22
N ILE A 83 30.40 2.76 3.06
CA ILE A 83 31.48 2.33 3.92
C ILE A 83 31.08 2.60 5.37
N PHE A 84 31.16 1.56 6.20
CA PHE A 84 30.84 1.59 7.62
C PHE A 84 32.08 1.21 8.43
N GLY A 85 32.10 1.60 9.71
CA GLY A 85 33.19 1.28 10.63
C GLY A 85 34.40 2.22 10.55
N LEU A 86 34.22 3.42 9.98
CA LEU A 86 35.24 4.47 9.99
C LEU A 86 35.26 5.14 11.36
N ASN A 87 36.26 4.80 12.18
CA ASN A 87 36.50 5.43 13.48
C ASN A 87 37.29 6.75 13.34
N LYS A 88 36.91 7.59 12.37
CA LYS A 88 37.52 8.90 12.14
C LYS A 88 36.46 9.99 12.21
N PRO A 89 36.77 11.15 12.81
CA PRO A 89 35.88 12.30 12.78
C PRO A 89 35.61 12.73 11.33
N VAL A 90 34.51 13.45 11.11
CA VAL A 90 34.02 13.73 9.74
C VAL A 90 34.97 14.67 9.01
N GLU A 91 35.63 15.56 9.74
CA GLU A 91 36.55 16.58 9.26
C GLU A 91 37.86 16.00 8.72
N GLU A 92 38.27 14.83 9.21
CA GLU A 92 39.50 14.13 8.78
C GLU A 92 39.27 13.22 7.57
N ARG A 93 38.04 13.09 7.08
CA ARG A 93 37.73 12.23 5.94
C ARG A 93 38.06 12.97 4.64
N SER A 94 39.25 12.73 4.10
CA SER A 94 39.64 13.20 2.78
C SER A 94 39.60 12.07 1.74
N ILE A 95 39.48 12.46 0.47
CA ILE A 95 39.53 11.55 -0.68
C ILE A 95 40.90 10.88 -0.77
N SER A 96 41.99 11.64 -0.54
CA SER A 96 43.36 11.14 -0.53
C SER A 96 43.55 10.03 0.50
N LEU A 97 43.15 10.27 1.75
CA LEU A 97 43.24 9.28 2.83
C LEU A 97 42.41 8.04 2.52
N PHE A 98 41.22 8.21 1.93
CA PHE A 98 40.42 7.08 1.48
C PHE A 98 41.14 6.25 0.42
N CYS A 99 41.72 6.89 -0.61
CA CYS A 99 42.43 6.20 -1.67
C CYS A 99 43.64 5.42 -1.14
N ASP A 100 44.42 6.04 -0.25
CA ASP A 100 45.59 5.41 0.37
C ASP A 100 45.18 4.23 1.27
N GLU A 101 44.21 4.43 2.17
CA GLU A 101 43.81 3.40 3.13
C GLU A 101 43.11 2.23 2.44
N ILE A 102 42.14 2.49 1.58
CA ILE A 102 41.46 1.41 0.85
C ILE A 102 42.39 0.77 -0.18
N GLY A 103 43.22 1.55 -0.84
CA GLY A 103 44.18 1.03 -1.82
C GLY A 103 45.13 0.04 -1.18
N ASN A 104 45.68 0.38 -0.01
CA ASN A 104 46.57 -0.48 0.77
C ASN A 104 45.84 -1.70 1.37
N LEU A 105 44.65 -1.51 1.94
CA LEU A 105 43.88 -2.60 2.56
C LEU A 105 43.35 -3.63 1.55
N LEU A 106 42.97 -3.19 0.35
CA LEU A 106 42.41 -4.05 -0.68
C LEU A 106 43.43 -4.52 -1.71
N ASP A 107 44.62 -3.90 -1.74
CA ASP A 107 45.64 -4.07 -2.79
C ASP A 107 45.03 -3.75 -4.17
N ILE A 108 44.49 -2.54 -4.28
CA ILE A 108 43.86 -2.00 -5.50
C ILE A 108 44.38 -0.59 -5.73
N GLN A 109 44.75 -0.27 -6.97
CA GLN A 109 45.05 1.10 -7.37
C GLN A 109 43.75 1.90 -7.55
N ILE A 110 43.50 2.82 -6.63
CA ILE A 110 42.39 3.78 -6.68
C ILE A 110 43.01 5.17 -6.66
N SER A 111 42.64 5.99 -7.63
CA SER A 111 43.06 7.39 -7.72
C SER A 111 41.91 8.32 -7.37
N GLU A 112 42.21 9.56 -6.97
CA GLU A 112 41.16 10.57 -6.74
C GLU A 112 40.32 10.82 -7.99
N ALA A 113 40.93 10.67 -9.18
CA ALA A 113 40.26 10.78 -10.46
C ALA A 113 39.21 9.69 -10.69
N ASP A 114 39.21 8.58 -9.94
CA ASP A 114 38.19 7.53 -10.04
C ASP A 114 36.91 7.87 -9.24
N ILE A 115 36.94 8.92 -8.42
CA ILE A 115 35.88 9.29 -7.47
C ILE A 115 35.16 10.52 -7.99
N LYS A 116 33.84 10.40 -8.11
CA LYS A 116 32.97 11.50 -8.54
C LYS A 116 32.52 12.34 -7.34
N ASP A 117 31.97 11.69 -6.33
CA ASP A 117 31.44 12.33 -5.12
C ASP A 117 31.85 11.54 -3.88
N PHE A 118 32.11 12.26 -2.79
CA PHE A 118 32.59 11.71 -1.52
C PHE A 118 32.01 12.49 -0.35
N TYR A 119 31.13 11.87 0.44
CA TYR A 119 30.49 12.56 1.57
C TYR A 119 29.91 11.62 2.63
N SER A 120 29.75 12.11 3.85
CA SER A 120 29.21 11.34 4.98
C SER A 120 27.68 11.38 5.02
N LEU A 121 27.04 10.23 5.29
CA LEU A 121 25.59 10.08 5.48
C LEU A 121 25.17 10.39 6.92
N GLY A 122 25.52 11.58 7.41
CA GLY A 122 25.17 12.05 8.74
C GLY A 122 26.26 12.88 9.40
N LYS A 123 25.97 13.37 10.61
CA LYS A 123 26.89 14.19 11.42
C LYS A 123 27.63 13.40 12.50
N LEU A 124 27.22 12.16 12.74
CA LEU A 124 27.85 11.32 13.76
C LEU A 124 29.21 10.82 13.27
N PRO A 125 30.20 10.63 14.17
CA PRO A 125 31.50 10.07 13.80
C PRO A 125 31.35 8.65 13.25
N GLU A 126 30.35 7.88 13.65
CA GLU A 126 30.09 6.54 13.08
C GLU A 126 29.21 6.57 11.82
N SER A 127 28.91 7.75 11.29
CA SER A 127 28.05 7.86 10.11
C SER A 127 28.70 7.18 8.89
N PRO A 128 27.91 6.45 8.08
CA PRO A 128 28.43 5.77 6.90
C PRO A 128 28.97 6.78 5.90
N LEU A 129 30.07 6.44 5.24
CA LEU A 129 30.63 7.24 4.16
C LEU A 129 30.07 6.74 2.82
N LYS A 130 29.52 7.65 2.02
CA LYS A 130 29.05 7.38 0.67
C LYS A 130 30.08 7.83 -0.33
N VAL A 131 30.47 6.91 -1.21
CA VAL A 131 31.45 7.16 -2.28
C VAL A 131 30.81 6.81 -3.61
N GLU A 132 30.71 7.79 -4.50
CA GLU A 132 30.28 7.61 -5.88
C GLU A 132 31.51 7.52 -6.79
N LEU A 133 31.65 6.40 -7.47
CA LEU A 133 32.75 6.15 -8.38
C LEU A 133 32.37 6.55 -9.80
N LEU A 134 33.34 6.95 -10.61
CA LEU A 134 33.07 7.25 -12.03
C LEU A 134 32.66 6.01 -12.81
N THR A 135 33.24 4.84 -12.49
CA THR A 135 33.00 3.61 -13.24
C THR A 135 32.52 2.47 -12.34
N ASN A 136 31.55 1.70 -12.84
CA ASN A 136 31.10 0.47 -12.18
C ASN A 136 32.20 -0.60 -12.11
N HIS A 137 33.21 -0.52 -12.98
CA HIS A 137 34.34 -1.46 -12.97
C HIS A 137 35.14 -1.33 -11.67
N LYS A 138 35.52 -0.10 -11.27
CA LYS A 138 36.22 0.15 -10.00
C LYS A 138 35.37 -0.27 -8.80
N LYS A 139 34.06 0.01 -8.82
CA LYS A 139 33.12 -0.49 -7.79
C LYS A 139 33.18 -2.01 -7.65
N ARG A 140 33.10 -2.74 -8.76
CA ARG A 140 33.17 -4.20 -8.76
C ARG A 140 34.50 -4.72 -8.22
N LEU A 141 35.61 -4.09 -8.60
CA LEU A 141 36.95 -4.46 -8.14
C LEU A 141 37.10 -4.28 -6.62
N ILE A 142 36.61 -3.16 -6.08
CA ILE A 142 36.55 -2.89 -4.64
C ILE A 142 35.72 -3.97 -3.94
N LEU A 143 34.49 -4.19 -4.40
CA LEU A 143 33.55 -5.13 -3.78
C LEU A 143 34.06 -6.58 -3.80
N GLN A 144 34.75 -7.01 -4.86
CA GLN A 144 35.34 -8.35 -4.96
C GLN A 144 36.44 -8.59 -3.91
N ASN A 145 37.21 -7.55 -3.57
CA ASN A 145 38.32 -7.64 -2.62
C ASN A 145 37.91 -7.38 -1.16
N THR A 146 36.65 -7.01 -0.88
CA THR A 146 36.14 -6.74 0.49
C THR A 146 36.36 -7.86 1.50
N LYS A 147 36.60 -9.10 1.04
CA LYS A 147 36.97 -10.23 1.89
C LYS A 147 38.27 -9.98 2.67
N LYS A 148 39.18 -9.14 2.16
CA LYS A 148 40.43 -8.74 2.81
C LYS A 148 40.20 -7.84 4.03
N LEU A 149 39.05 -7.15 4.10
CA LEU A 149 38.69 -6.27 5.22
C LEU A 149 38.20 -7.00 6.47
N LYS A 150 38.15 -8.35 6.44
CA LYS A 150 37.77 -9.12 7.64
C LYS A 150 38.70 -8.77 8.81
N ASN A 151 38.13 -8.56 9.98
CA ASN A 151 38.80 -8.17 11.23
C ASN A 151 39.36 -6.73 11.27
N THR A 152 39.21 -5.93 10.22
CA THR A 152 39.61 -4.50 10.25
C THR A 152 38.57 -3.60 10.93
N GLY A 153 37.33 -4.08 11.06
CA GLY A 153 36.17 -3.27 11.46
C GLY A 153 35.50 -2.54 10.30
N TRP A 154 36.13 -2.49 9.12
CA TRP A 154 35.58 -1.82 7.95
C TRP A 154 34.60 -2.74 7.21
N ILE A 155 33.45 -2.19 6.84
CA ILE A 155 32.44 -2.90 6.05
C ILE A 155 32.12 -2.04 4.83
N ILE A 156 32.36 -2.57 3.64
CA ILE A 156 31.97 -1.94 2.37
C ILE A 156 30.79 -2.71 1.79
N ALA A 157 29.72 -1.99 1.49
CA ALA A 157 28.50 -2.55 0.91
C ALA A 157 28.06 -1.78 -0.33
N ASN A 158 27.18 -2.40 -1.12
CA ASN A 158 26.48 -1.70 -2.20
C ASN A 158 25.50 -0.66 -1.62
N ASP A 159 25.42 0.52 -2.24
CA ASP A 159 24.24 1.37 -2.07
C ASP A 159 23.09 0.77 -2.89
N LEU A 160 22.04 0.33 -2.22
CA LEU A 160 20.90 -0.37 -2.80
C LEU A 160 19.64 0.48 -2.70
N THR A 161 18.69 0.30 -3.61
CA THR A 161 17.34 0.87 -3.47
C THR A 161 16.62 0.26 -2.27
N GLU A 162 15.54 0.92 -1.83
CA GLU A 162 14.73 0.36 -0.75
C GLU A 162 14.11 -0.98 -1.14
N LEU A 163 13.58 -1.08 -2.37
CA LEU A 163 13.04 -2.31 -2.92
C LEU A 163 14.10 -3.43 -2.94
N GLN A 164 15.31 -3.14 -3.43
CA GLN A 164 16.41 -4.11 -3.44
C GLN A 164 16.78 -4.60 -2.04
N ARG A 165 16.82 -3.71 -1.04
CA ARG A 165 17.11 -4.09 0.34
C ARG A 165 16.03 -5.01 0.92
N ASN A 166 14.76 -4.68 0.66
CA ASN A 166 13.62 -5.48 1.10
C ASN A 166 13.63 -6.86 0.43
N ASN A 167 13.87 -6.91 -0.88
CA ASN A 167 13.98 -8.14 -1.65
C ASN A 167 15.12 -9.02 -1.11
N ILE A 168 16.33 -8.48 -0.95
CA ILE A 168 17.46 -9.24 -0.42
C ILE A 168 17.18 -9.74 1.00
N LYS A 169 16.50 -8.94 1.84
CA LYS A 169 16.10 -9.36 3.18
C LYS A 169 15.14 -10.55 3.13
N TYR A 170 14.09 -10.46 2.31
CA TYR A 170 13.13 -11.55 2.10
C TYR A 170 13.81 -12.82 1.56
N LEU A 171 14.67 -12.68 0.54
CA LEU A 171 15.43 -13.81 -0.02
C LEU A 171 16.37 -14.45 1.02
N ARG A 172 16.98 -13.67 1.93
CA ARG A 172 17.80 -14.20 3.02
C ARG A 172 16.98 -15.00 4.02
N GLU A 173 15.78 -14.52 4.36
CA GLU A 173 14.86 -15.23 5.24
C GLU A 173 14.48 -16.59 4.62
N ARG A 174 14.07 -16.60 3.35
CA ARG A 174 13.74 -17.83 2.60
C ARG A 174 14.94 -18.77 2.48
N MET A 175 16.11 -18.24 2.13
CA MET A 175 17.35 -19.01 2.05
C MET A 175 17.66 -19.72 3.37
N ASN A 176 17.48 -19.06 4.51
CA ASN A 176 17.69 -19.68 5.82
C ASN A 176 16.70 -20.81 6.08
N CYS A 177 15.40 -20.60 5.77
CA CYS A 177 14.41 -21.67 5.88
C CYS A 177 14.77 -22.89 5.01
N TYR A 178 15.22 -22.68 3.78
CA TYR A 178 15.65 -23.77 2.91
C TYR A 178 16.89 -24.51 3.42
N ARG A 179 17.85 -23.82 4.04
CA ARG A 179 19.03 -24.48 4.65
C ARG A 179 18.66 -25.34 5.85
N GLU A 180 17.57 -25.00 6.54
CA GLU A 180 17.08 -25.77 7.68
C GLU A 180 16.33 -27.04 7.24
N THR A 181 15.61 -26.98 6.12
CA THR A 181 14.79 -28.10 5.63
C THR A 181 15.50 -29.00 4.63
N ASN A 182 16.36 -28.44 3.78
CA ASN A 182 16.98 -29.13 2.66
C ASN A 182 18.51 -29.04 2.73
N SER A 183 19.18 -30.10 2.26
CA SER A 183 20.64 -30.16 2.18
C SER A 183 21.23 -29.52 0.91
N GLU A 184 20.38 -29.01 0.02
CA GLU A 184 20.83 -28.43 -1.24
C GLU A 184 21.61 -27.12 -1.05
N LYS A 185 22.59 -26.89 -1.93
CA LYS A 185 23.36 -25.64 -1.93
C LYS A 185 22.45 -24.49 -2.37
N CYS A 186 22.30 -23.49 -1.50
CA CYS A 186 21.56 -22.28 -1.81
C CYS A 186 22.39 -21.01 -1.54
N TYR A 187 22.26 -20.04 -2.44
CA TYR A 187 22.95 -18.76 -2.36
C TYR A 187 22.17 -17.65 -3.07
N ILE A 188 22.41 -16.40 -2.67
CA ILE A 188 21.80 -15.23 -3.31
C ILE A 188 22.80 -14.61 -4.27
N ARG A 189 22.37 -14.34 -5.50
CA ARG A 189 23.18 -13.64 -6.51
C ARG A 189 22.31 -12.61 -7.21
N GLY A 190 22.64 -11.33 -7.03
CA GLY A 190 21.77 -10.23 -7.46
C GLY A 190 20.46 -10.23 -6.67
N GLU A 191 19.33 -10.12 -7.37
CA GLU A 191 17.97 -10.13 -6.80
C GLU A 191 17.30 -11.50 -6.91
N LYS A 192 18.08 -12.59 -7.02
CA LYS A 192 17.56 -13.95 -7.13
C LYS A 192 18.18 -14.89 -6.09
N LEU A 193 17.34 -15.78 -5.55
CA LEU A 193 17.75 -16.90 -4.71
C LEU A 193 17.98 -18.13 -5.58
N PHE A 194 19.20 -18.64 -5.60
CA PHE A 194 19.54 -19.88 -6.29
C PHE A 194 19.43 -21.05 -5.34
N ILE A 195 18.64 -22.06 -5.72
CA ILE A 195 18.51 -23.36 -5.04
C ILE A 195 18.95 -24.41 -6.07
N GLY A 196 20.10 -25.04 -5.84
CA GLY A 196 20.77 -25.82 -6.87
C GLY A 196 21.17 -24.94 -8.06
N ASN A 197 20.64 -25.26 -9.25
CA ASN A 197 20.88 -24.50 -10.50
C ASN A 197 19.70 -23.64 -10.93
N LYS A 198 18.61 -23.58 -10.14
CA LYS A 198 17.42 -22.79 -10.45
C LYS A 198 17.44 -21.50 -9.63
N GLY A 199 17.24 -20.37 -10.28
CA GLY A 199 17.21 -19.05 -9.65
C GLY A 199 15.78 -18.51 -9.59
N TYR A 200 15.33 -18.16 -8.38
CA TYR A 200 13.98 -17.68 -8.10
C TYR A 200 13.98 -16.19 -7.76
N SER A 201 13.08 -15.41 -8.36
CA SER A 201 12.81 -14.01 -7.96
C SER A 201 11.95 -13.94 -6.69
N VAL A 202 11.73 -12.74 -6.16
CA VAL A 202 10.80 -12.53 -5.04
C VAL A 202 9.36 -12.87 -5.47
N ASP A 203 8.94 -12.36 -6.63
CA ASP A 203 7.59 -12.57 -7.16
C ASP A 203 7.31 -14.07 -7.37
N GLU A 204 8.26 -14.80 -7.96
CA GLU A 204 8.15 -16.25 -8.16
C GLU A 204 8.02 -17.02 -6.84
N LEU A 205 8.68 -16.56 -5.77
CA LEU A 205 8.62 -17.19 -4.44
C LEU A 205 7.30 -16.91 -3.72
N GLU A 206 6.72 -15.73 -3.89
CA GLU A 206 5.41 -15.37 -3.32
C GLU A 206 4.26 -16.15 -3.97
N ASP A 207 4.36 -16.44 -5.27
CA ASP A 207 3.39 -17.26 -6.00
C ASP A 207 3.33 -18.71 -5.48
N PHE A 208 4.47 -19.29 -5.06
CA PHE A 208 4.48 -20.61 -4.43
C PHE A 208 3.78 -20.65 -3.07
N GLU A 209 3.81 -19.54 -2.32
CA GLU A 209 3.14 -19.46 -1.02
C GLU A 209 1.63 -19.30 -1.16
N THR A 210 1.17 -18.54 -2.16
CA THR A 210 -0.26 -18.36 -2.41
C THR A 210 -0.88 -19.67 -2.90
N THR A 211 -0.27 -20.33 -3.87
CA THR A 211 -0.72 -21.61 -4.41
C THR A 211 -0.76 -22.73 -3.37
N ALA A 212 0.28 -22.89 -2.55
CA ALA A 212 0.30 -23.91 -1.51
C ALA A 212 -0.82 -23.73 -0.46
N ASN A 213 -1.18 -22.48 -0.15
CA ASN A 213 -2.25 -22.18 0.80
C ASN A 213 -3.66 -22.39 0.21
N THR A 214 -3.84 -22.28 -1.11
CA THR A 214 -5.13 -22.54 -1.75
C THR A 214 -5.46 -24.03 -1.80
N THR A 215 -4.46 -24.89 -2.00
CA THR A 215 -4.68 -26.36 -2.12
C THR A 215 -5.01 -27.08 -0.81
N SER A 216 -4.82 -26.47 0.38
CA SER A 216 -5.06 -27.15 1.66
C SER A 216 -6.51 -27.06 2.17
N HIS A 217 -7.42 -26.39 1.44
CA HIS A 217 -8.80 -26.18 1.88
C HIS A 217 -9.88 -26.63 0.89
N SER A 218 -9.50 -27.17 -0.27
CA SER A 218 -10.45 -27.88 -1.12
C SER A 218 -10.70 -29.25 -0.50
N ALA A 219 -11.89 -29.43 0.09
CA ALA A 219 -12.38 -30.75 0.47
C ALA A 219 -12.22 -31.71 -0.73
N PRO A 220 -11.83 -32.98 -0.51
CA PRO A 220 -11.70 -33.95 -1.59
C PRO A 220 -12.99 -33.94 -2.40
N ALA A 221 -12.86 -33.74 -3.72
CA ALA A 221 -13.99 -33.69 -4.63
C ALA A 221 -14.86 -34.91 -4.36
N THR A 222 -16.10 -34.66 -3.91
CA THR A 222 -17.07 -35.71 -3.70
C THR A 222 -17.27 -36.40 -5.06
N PRO A 223 -17.13 -37.74 -5.16
CA PRO A 223 -17.26 -38.44 -6.42
C PRO A 223 -18.62 -38.08 -7.02
N THR A 224 -18.60 -37.36 -8.14
CA THR A 224 -19.82 -37.00 -8.86
C THR A 224 -20.35 -38.29 -9.49
N PRO A 225 -21.59 -38.70 -9.21
CA PRO A 225 -22.14 -39.92 -9.76
C PRO A 225 -22.16 -39.86 -11.29
N GLU A 226 -21.59 -40.91 -11.88
CA GLU A 226 -21.47 -41.17 -13.30
C GLU A 226 -22.89 -41.31 -13.89
N ASN A 227 -23.39 -40.24 -14.51
CA ASN A 227 -24.67 -40.30 -15.22
C ASN A 227 -24.46 -41.06 -16.55
N LEU A 228 -25.13 -42.21 -16.61
CA LEU A 228 -25.34 -43.03 -17.81
C LEU A 228 -25.97 -42.21 -18.96
N PRO A 229 -25.77 -42.66 -20.21
CA PRO A 229 -26.20 -41.95 -21.40
C PRO A 229 -27.68 -42.22 -21.67
N ASP A 230 -28.46 -41.21 -22.04
CA ASP A 230 -29.72 -41.48 -22.72
C ASP A 230 -30.07 -40.49 -23.84
N ALA A 231 -30.36 -41.12 -24.98
CA ALA A 231 -31.25 -40.78 -26.07
C ALA A 231 -31.35 -39.32 -26.60
N SER A 232 -30.73 -39.14 -27.77
CA SER A 232 -31.38 -38.68 -29.02
C SER A 232 -32.48 -37.62 -28.92
N VAL A 233 -32.14 -36.36 -29.25
CA VAL A 233 -33.07 -35.46 -29.95
C VAL A 233 -32.32 -34.77 -31.08
N THR A 234 -32.49 -35.33 -32.28
CA THR A 234 -32.35 -34.65 -33.56
C THR A 234 -33.31 -33.47 -33.62
N ARG A 235 -32.82 -32.27 -33.93
CA ARG A 235 -33.57 -31.28 -34.73
C ARG A 235 -32.63 -30.41 -35.54
N GLU A 236 -32.82 -30.52 -36.83
CA GLU A 236 -32.24 -29.76 -37.92
C GLU A 236 -32.67 -28.29 -37.89
N LEU A 237 -31.74 -27.45 -38.37
CA LEU A 237 -31.91 -26.27 -39.23
C LEU A 237 -32.91 -25.19 -38.81
N ASP A 238 -32.40 -23.97 -38.60
CA ASP A 238 -32.58 -22.97 -39.66
C ASP A 238 -31.55 -21.84 -39.64
N LYS A 239 -31.21 -21.44 -40.88
CA LYS A 239 -30.30 -20.37 -41.27
C LYS A 239 -30.97 -19.02 -41.02
N VAL A 240 -30.27 -18.05 -40.43
CA VAL A 240 -30.58 -16.63 -40.61
C VAL A 240 -29.31 -15.87 -40.98
N GLN A 241 -29.45 -15.13 -42.05
CA GLN A 241 -28.46 -14.40 -42.81
C GLN A 241 -27.84 -13.24 -42.02
N GLU A 242 -26.53 -13.08 -42.19
CA GLU A 242 -25.86 -11.79 -42.08
C GLU A 242 -26.49 -10.81 -43.07
N ASN A 243 -26.93 -9.65 -42.57
CA ASN A 243 -27.14 -8.48 -43.39
C ASN A 243 -26.49 -7.28 -42.72
N ASP A 244 -25.51 -6.76 -43.45
CA ASP A 244 -24.89 -5.45 -43.30
C ASP A 244 -25.89 -4.29 -43.30
N SER A 245 -25.37 -3.13 -42.90
CA SER A 245 -25.83 -1.78 -43.24
C SER A 245 -26.76 -1.08 -42.24
N TYR A 246 -26.15 -0.41 -41.26
CA TYR A 246 -26.61 0.92 -40.85
C TYR A 246 -25.53 1.97 -41.17
N LYS A 247 -25.76 2.67 -42.28
CA LYS A 247 -25.17 3.98 -42.58
C LYS A 247 -25.66 4.99 -41.54
N ASN A 248 -24.72 5.65 -40.88
CA ASN A 248 -24.97 6.81 -40.03
C ASN A 248 -24.59 8.08 -40.82
N PRO A 249 -25.53 8.94 -41.24
CA PRO A 249 -25.21 10.24 -41.81
C PRO A 249 -25.34 11.34 -40.75
N ASN A 250 -24.48 12.36 -40.87
CA ASN A 250 -24.48 13.64 -40.17
C ASN A 250 -23.68 13.72 -38.86
N LEU A 251 -22.42 14.14 -38.96
CA LEU A 251 -21.97 15.28 -38.17
C LEU A 251 -20.95 16.11 -38.96
N ALA A 252 -21.19 17.41 -38.88
CA ALA A 252 -20.76 18.41 -39.83
C ALA A 252 -19.29 18.80 -39.68
N GLN A 253 -18.76 19.21 -40.82
CA GLN A 253 -17.48 19.86 -41.03
C GLN A 253 -17.41 21.19 -40.25
N GLY A 254 -16.42 21.32 -39.37
CA GLY A 254 -15.93 22.61 -38.87
C GLY A 254 -14.75 23.07 -39.73
N PRO A 255 -14.69 24.36 -40.14
CA PRO A 255 -13.72 24.83 -41.10
C PRO A 255 -12.32 24.98 -40.50
N GLY A 256 -11.32 24.71 -41.34
CA GLY A 256 -9.92 24.69 -40.97
C GLY A 256 -9.33 26.02 -40.52
N SER A 257 -8.23 25.91 -39.77
CA SER A 257 -7.28 26.98 -39.58
C SER A 257 -5.88 26.44 -39.89
N LYS A 258 -5.43 26.71 -41.12
CA LYS A 258 -4.02 26.66 -41.49
C LYS A 258 -3.39 27.94 -40.97
N ASN A 259 -2.40 27.85 -40.09
CA ASN A 259 -1.41 28.92 -39.93
C ASN A 259 -0.05 28.34 -39.53
N ASN A 260 0.81 28.25 -40.54
CA ASN A 260 2.26 28.29 -40.39
C ASN A 260 2.69 29.73 -40.11
N LYS A 261 3.54 29.96 -39.10
CA LYS A 261 4.83 30.69 -39.17
C LYS A 261 5.21 31.37 -37.85
N LYS A 262 6.53 31.41 -37.67
CA LYS A 262 7.35 32.35 -36.87
C LYS A 262 7.52 32.04 -35.38
N ILE A 263 8.60 31.27 -35.16
CA ILE A 263 9.67 31.58 -34.21
C ILE A 263 9.85 33.12 -34.15
N GLN A 264 9.50 33.72 -33.00
CA GLN A 264 9.93 35.05 -32.63
C GLN A 264 10.86 34.97 -31.43
N GLN A 265 11.92 35.75 -31.56
CA GLN A 265 13.06 35.86 -30.67
C GLN A 265 12.64 36.54 -29.36
N LEU A 266 13.23 36.05 -28.27
CA LEU A 266 13.24 36.72 -26.96
C LEU A 266 13.83 38.12 -27.08
N PRO A 267 13.18 39.18 -26.56
CA PRO A 267 13.86 40.44 -26.32
C PRO A 267 14.72 40.34 -25.07
N LYS A 268 16.03 40.56 -25.28
CA LYS A 268 16.99 40.90 -24.23
C LYS A 268 16.62 42.28 -23.68
N THR A 269 16.31 42.39 -22.40
CA THR A 269 16.33 43.67 -21.69
C THR A 269 17.39 43.67 -20.60
N ASN A 270 18.18 44.75 -20.68
CA ASN A 270 19.36 45.12 -19.93
C ASN A 270 19.23 45.10 -18.40
N LEU A 271 20.35 44.70 -17.79
CA LEU A 271 20.89 45.23 -16.55
C LEU A 271 20.67 46.74 -16.39
N LYS A 272 20.17 47.18 -15.22
CA LYS A 272 20.89 48.09 -14.33
C LYS A 272 20.14 48.40 -13.03
N VAL A 273 20.89 48.28 -11.93
CA VAL A 273 20.84 49.08 -10.69
C VAL A 273 19.65 48.84 -9.75
N LEU A 274 19.91 48.24 -8.59
CA LEU A 274 19.92 48.97 -7.31
C LEU A 274 20.68 48.19 -6.24
N SER A 275 21.67 48.89 -5.68
CA SER A 275 22.55 48.54 -4.59
C SER A 275 21.87 48.69 -3.22
N ASN A 276 22.43 47.98 -2.24
CA ASN A 276 22.51 48.33 -0.81
C ASN A 276 21.22 48.38 0.01
N ILE A 277 20.98 47.34 0.82
CA ILE A 277 20.53 47.53 2.22
C ILE A 277 21.27 46.50 3.10
N LYS A 278 22.25 47.00 3.86
CA LYS A 278 22.73 46.42 5.12
C LYS A 278 21.67 46.71 6.19
N GLY A 279 21.35 45.73 7.04
CA GLY A 279 20.53 45.99 8.22
C GLY A 279 19.95 44.74 8.86
N SER A 280 20.75 44.11 9.72
CA SER A 280 20.24 43.26 10.81
C SER A 280 19.41 44.12 11.77
N PRO A 281 18.31 43.60 12.33
CA PRO A 281 18.36 43.43 13.78
C PRO A 281 17.73 42.13 14.30
N THR A 282 18.35 41.66 15.37
CA THR A 282 17.89 40.74 16.41
C THR A 282 16.41 40.86 16.79
N THR A 283 15.69 39.72 16.84
CA THR A 283 14.52 39.55 17.73
C THR A 283 14.38 38.11 18.23
N LYS A 284 14.72 37.95 19.51
CA LYS A 284 13.95 37.33 20.60
C LYS A 284 13.17 36.02 20.34
N ASN A 285 13.56 35.02 21.14
CA ASN A 285 12.84 33.82 21.53
C ASN A 285 11.32 33.99 21.67
N THR A 286 10.58 33.17 20.91
CA THR A 286 9.18 32.82 21.20
C THR A 286 9.10 31.34 21.51
N THR A 287 8.79 31.04 22.77
CA THR A 287 8.38 29.72 23.27
C THR A 287 6.99 29.39 22.72
N SER A 288 6.93 28.47 21.75
CA SER A 288 5.66 27.92 21.26
C SER A 288 5.11 26.92 22.28
N LYS A 289 3.94 27.20 22.84
CA LYS A 289 3.15 26.23 23.62
C LYS A 289 2.69 25.07 22.72
N PRO A 290 2.59 23.84 23.24
CA PRO A 290 2.10 22.70 22.46
C PRO A 290 0.61 22.87 22.17
N VAL A 291 0.25 22.75 20.90
CA VAL A 291 -1.14 22.73 20.42
C VAL A 291 -1.80 21.44 20.91
N ASP A 292 -2.92 21.57 21.63
CA ASP A 292 -3.71 20.45 22.13
C ASP A 292 -4.41 19.74 20.95
N ILE A 293 -3.99 18.51 20.68
CA ILE A 293 -4.46 17.67 19.57
C ILE A 293 -5.92 17.21 19.78
N ARG A 294 -6.47 17.37 20.99
CA ARG A 294 -7.85 16.93 21.30
C ARG A 294 -8.95 17.72 20.61
N GLU A 295 -8.70 18.94 20.17
CA GLU A 295 -9.76 19.81 19.61
C GLU A 295 -9.99 19.61 18.10
N LYS A 296 -8.99 19.07 17.37
CA LYS A 296 -9.12 18.76 15.93
C LYS A 296 -9.87 17.45 15.62
N LEU A 297 -10.21 16.65 16.64
CA LEU A 297 -10.85 15.33 16.45
C LEU A 297 -12.36 15.32 16.72
N ARG A 298 -12.98 16.43 17.11
CA ARG A 298 -14.43 16.46 17.39
C ARG A 298 -15.33 16.69 16.18
N ASN A 299 -14.81 17.15 15.05
CA ASN A 299 -15.61 17.51 13.88
C ASN A 299 -15.21 16.72 12.62
N ARG A 300 -15.37 15.39 12.60
CA ARG A 300 -15.42 14.60 11.35
C ARG A 300 -16.30 13.36 11.52
N ASN A 301 -17.60 13.52 11.27
CA ASN A 301 -18.50 12.39 11.04
C ASN A 301 -18.57 12.11 9.54
N GLY A 302 -18.41 10.83 9.16
CA GLY A 302 -18.90 10.31 7.88
C GLY A 302 -17.82 9.98 6.84
N SER A 303 -17.01 8.94 7.06
CA SER A 303 -16.48 8.13 5.96
C SER A 303 -15.96 6.79 6.49
N THR A 304 -16.49 5.69 5.96
CA THR A 304 -16.07 4.31 6.26
C THR A 304 -14.63 4.02 5.82
N ASN A 305 -14.08 4.79 4.87
CA ASN A 305 -12.69 4.66 4.40
C ASN A 305 -11.65 5.08 5.44
N ASN A 306 -12.05 5.77 6.50
CA ASN A 306 -11.13 6.18 7.57
C ASN A 306 -10.77 5.01 8.51
N ARG A 307 -11.57 3.93 8.51
CA ARG A 307 -11.43 2.80 9.46
C ARG A 307 -10.30 1.84 9.07
N ASP A 308 -10.15 1.53 7.79
CA ASP A 308 -9.02 0.72 7.31
C ASP A 308 -7.69 1.44 7.51
N HIS A 309 -7.71 2.77 7.41
CA HIS A 309 -6.55 3.59 7.69
C HIS A 309 -6.17 3.60 9.18
N GLU A 310 -7.16 3.62 10.07
CA GLU A 310 -6.96 3.50 11.52
C GLU A 310 -6.44 2.11 11.92
N ILE A 311 -6.98 1.04 11.34
CA ILE A 311 -6.50 -0.34 11.54
C ILE A 311 -5.05 -0.49 11.03
N PHE A 312 -4.74 0.08 9.86
CA PHE A 312 -3.39 0.10 9.31
C PHE A 312 -2.41 0.84 10.23
N TYR A 313 -2.80 2.02 10.74
CA TYR A 313 -1.95 2.80 11.65
C TYR A 313 -1.70 2.10 12.99
N LEU A 314 -2.73 1.43 13.54
CA LEU A 314 -2.59 0.60 14.74
C LEU A 314 -1.67 -0.60 14.52
N ARG A 315 -1.76 -1.27 13.34
CA ARG A 315 -0.83 -2.34 12.96
C ARG A 315 0.60 -1.85 12.87
N GLN A 316 0.84 -0.71 12.21
CA GLN A 316 2.17 -0.15 12.05
C GLN A 316 2.77 0.27 13.41
N THR A 317 1.96 0.85 14.29
CA THR A 317 2.37 1.24 15.64
C THR A 317 2.73 0.02 16.49
N LEU A 318 1.98 -1.09 16.38
CA LEU A 318 2.27 -2.35 17.07
C LEU A 318 3.57 -2.98 16.57
N VAL A 319 3.78 -3.04 15.25
CA VAL A 319 5.02 -3.57 14.64
C VAL A 319 6.22 -2.73 15.04
N ASN A 320 6.10 -1.40 15.04
CA ASN A 320 7.17 -0.50 15.47
C ASN A 320 7.53 -0.67 16.95
N LYS A 321 6.53 -0.84 17.83
CA LYS A 321 6.75 -1.16 19.25
C LYS A 321 7.37 -2.55 19.44
N GLU A 322 6.98 -3.54 18.66
CA GLU A 322 7.55 -4.90 18.69
C GLU A 322 9.02 -4.92 18.25
N LEU A 323 9.37 -4.14 17.22
CA LEU A 323 10.73 -3.89 16.75
C LEU A 323 11.57 -3.15 17.79
N GLN A 324 11.00 -2.13 18.45
CA GLN A 324 11.65 -1.41 19.53
C GLN A 324 11.92 -2.33 20.72
N CYS A 325 10.96 -3.17 21.12
CA CYS A 325 11.13 -4.18 22.16
C CYS A 325 12.18 -5.25 21.79
N SER A 326 12.21 -5.70 20.53
CA SER A 326 13.18 -6.70 20.06
C SER A 326 14.62 -6.16 20.03
N ARG A 327 14.79 -4.86 19.81
CA ARG A 327 16.10 -4.19 19.88
C ARG A 327 16.60 -4.00 21.32
N MET A 328 15.74 -4.14 22.33
CA MET A 328 16.09 -3.97 23.75
C MET A 328 16.47 -5.27 24.49
N VAL A 329 16.66 -6.40 23.79
CA VAL A 329 16.91 -7.74 24.37
C VAL A 329 18.33 -7.92 24.96
N GLY A 330 18.96 -6.83 25.42
CA GLY A 330 20.25 -6.83 26.12
C GLY A 330 20.26 -6.09 27.46
N VAL A 331 19.11 -5.77 28.07
CA VAL A 331 19.06 -4.82 29.20
C VAL A 331 18.49 -5.43 30.50
N ARG A 332 19.04 -4.94 31.63
CA ARG A 332 18.83 -5.25 33.05
C ARG A 332 17.37 -5.48 33.48
N GLY A 333 17.21 -6.22 34.58
CA GLY A 333 15.94 -6.71 35.13
C GLY A 333 14.86 -5.65 35.40
N ASP A 334 15.25 -4.39 35.64
CA ASP A 334 14.30 -3.30 35.92
C ASP A 334 13.40 -2.96 34.73
N ARG A 335 13.84 -3.25 33.50
CA ARG A 335 13.05 -3.02 32.27
C ARG A 335 12.06 -4.15 31.94
N ILE A 336 12.14 -5.31 32.61
CA ILE A 336 11.15 -6.38 32.46
C ILE A 336 9.79 -5.92 33.03
N VAL A 337 9.82 -5.19 34.15
CA VAL A 337 8.62 -4.63 34.79
C VAL A 337 7.94 -3.58 33.89
N GLU A 338 8.70 -2.77 33.18
CA GLU A 338 8.14 -1.82 32.19
C GLU A 338 7.50 -2.53 30.99
N LEU A 339 8.13 -3.61 30.49
CA LEU A 339 7.56 -4.42 29.41
C LEU A 339 6.26 -5.12 29.82
N GLU A 340 6.19 -5.62 31.06
CA GLU A 340 4.96 -6.20 31.61
C GLU A 340 3.83 -5.16 31.70
N LYS A 341 4.15 -3.93 32.14
CA LYS A 341 3.19 -2.82 32.17
C LYS A 341 2.67 -2.43 30.77
N VAL A 342 3.57 -2.32 29.79
CA VAL A 342 3.18 -2.02 28.40
C VAL A 342 2.29 -3.12 27.82
N MET A 343 2.59 -4.39 28.13
CA MET A 343 1.79 -5.53 27.69
C MET A 343 0.40 -5.55 28.33
N GLU A 344 0.27 -5.22 29.62
CA GLU A 344 -1.05 -5.15 30.26
C GLU A 344 -1.90 -4.01 29.67
N ILE A 345 -1.27 -2.87 29.31
CA ILE A 345 -1.95 -1.79 28.58
C ILE A 345 -2.45 -2.26 27.21
N VAL A 346 -1.62 -2.97 26.43
CA VAL A 346 -2.01 -3.50 25.12
C VAL A 346 -3.16 -4.52 25.27
N LYS A 347 -3.07 -5.39 26.27
CA LYS A 347 -4.11 -6.40 26.56
C LYS A 347 -5.43 -5.73 26.97
N ASN A 348 -5.40 -4.69 27.80
CA ASN A 348 -6.58 -3.95 28.22
C ASN A 348 -7.24 -3.20 27.05
N ASN A 349 -6.43 -2.50 26.24
CA ASN A 349 -6.93 -1.82 25.04
C ASN A 349 -7.53 -2.81 24.03
N PHE A 350 -6.90 -3.97 23.84
CA PHE A 350 -7.41 -5.01 22.96
C PHE A 350 -8.72 -5.61 23.49
N THR A 351 -8.80 -5.89 24.80
CA THR A 351 -10.01 -6.42 25.43
C THR A 351 -11.18 -5.43 25.31
N SER A 352 -10.93 -4.14 25.55
CA SER A 352 -11.90 -3.06 25.34
C SER A 352 -12.36 -2.97 23.88
N CYS A 353 -11.43 -3.04 22.93
CA CYS A 353 -11.75 -3.03 21.49
C CYS A 353 -12.61 -4.24 21.10
N THR A 354 -12.27 -5.45 21.57
CA THR A 354 -13.08 -6.66 21.32
C THR A 354 -14.46 -6.58 21.95
N HIS A 355 -14.59 -6.00 23.15
CA HIS A 355 -15.87 -5.81 23.81
C HIS A 355 -16.77 -4.84 23.04
N ASN A 356 -16.22 -3.70 22.62
CA ASN A 356 -16.95 -2.70 21.82
C ASN A 356 -17.37 -3.25 20.46
N LEU A 357 -16.51 -4.00 19.78
CA LEU A 357 -16.85 -4.65 18.51
C LEU A 357 -17.93 -5.73 18.69
N THR A 358 -17.88 -6.51 19.77
CA THR A 358 -18.92 -7.51 20.07
C THR A 358 -20.25 -6.83 20.40
N LYS A 359 -20.22 -5.71 21.15
CA LYS A 359 -21.39 -4.90 21.46
C LYS A 359 -22.01 -4.31 20.19
N MET A 360 -21.21 -3.71 19.32
CA MET A 360 -21.67 -3.16 18.03
C MET A 360 -22.18 -4.26 17.09
N GLY A 361 -21.55 -5.44 17.06
CA GLY A 361 -22.04 -6.58 16.27
C GLY A 361 -23.41 -7.05 16.75
N LYS A 362 -23.64 -7.08 18.07
CA LYS A 362 -24.96 -7.39 18.65
C LYS A 362 -25.99 -6.30 18.35
N GLU A 363 -25.63 -5.03 18.49
CA GLU A 363 -26.52 -3.89 18.18
C GLU A 363 -26.88 -3.86 16.69
N LYS A 364 -25.91 -4.11 15.79
CA LYS A 364 -26.16 -4.20 14.35
C LYS A 364 -27.01 -5.42 13.98
N MET A 365 -26.78 -6.58 14.61
CA MET A 365 -27.64 -7.76 14.44
C MET A 365 -29.08 -7.51 14.89
N VAL A 366 -29.29 -6.76 15.97
CA VAL A 366 -30.64 -6.36 16.43
C VAL A 366 -31.30 -5.42 15.41
N ILE A 367 -30.55 -4.46 14.85
CA ILE A 367 -31.05 -3.56 13.81
C ILE A 367 -31.39 -4.32 12.52
N LEU A 368 -30.53 -5.25 12.10
CA LEU A 368 -30.73 -6.07 10.90
C LEU A 368 -31.89 -7.07 11.06
N ASN A 369 -32.06 -7.69 12.24
CA ASN A 369 -33.21 -8.56 12.51
C ASN A 369 -34.55 -7.82 12.54
N ASN A 370 -34.53 -6.50 12.78
CA ASN A 370 -35.72 -5.65 12.69
C ASN A 370 -36.00 -5.17 11.25
N LEU A 371 -35.05 -5.32 10.33
CA LEU A 371 -35.16 -4.96 8.92
C LEU A 371 -35.23 -6.26 8.09
N ASN A 372 -36.45 -6.75 7.86
CA ASN A 372 -36.77 -8.07 7.31
C ASN A 372 -36.26 -8.41 5.88
N ASN A 373 -35.25 -7.73 5.31
CA ASN A 373 -34.70 -8.09 4.00
C ASN A 373 -33.28 -7.54 3.81
N VAL A 374 -32.23 -8.26 4.24
CA VAL A 374 -30.87 -8.07 3.69
C VAL A 374 -30.05 -9.37 3.83
N GLU A 375 -30.10 -10.25 2.83
CA GLU A 375 -29.25 -11.46 2.80
C GLU A 375 -27.81 -11.14 2.36
N ASP A 376 -27.60 -10.14 1.51
CA ASP A 376 -26.28 -9.84 0.93
C ASP A 376 -25.31 -9.10 1.89
N GLU A 377 -25.78 -8.17 2.72
CA GLU A 377 -24.92 -7.51 3.74
C GLU A 377 -24.49 -8.45 4.86
N ASN A 378 -25.20 -9.57 5.05
CA ASN A 378 -24.82 -10.59 6.03
C ASN A 378 -23.58 -11.38 5.59
N ALA A 379 -23.36 -11.58 4.28
CA ALA A 379 -22.19 -12.28 3.76
C ALA A 379 -20.88 -11.50 4.04
N ASP A 380 -20.87 -10.19 3.77
CA ASP A 380 -19.72 -9.32 4.05
C ASP A 380 -19.42 -9.21 5.56
N LEU A 381 -20.46 -9.22 6.40
CA LEU A 381 -20.28 -9.22 7.85
C LEU A 381 -19.66 -10.54 8.32
N HIS A 382 -20.10 -11.67 7.78
CA HIS A 382 -19.54 -12.98 8.08
C HIS A 382 -18.06 -13.10 7.65
N ASP A 383 -17.70 -12.58 6.47
CA ASP A 383 -16.30 -12.58 6.01
C ASP A 383 -15.42 -11.69 6.90
N ASN A 384 -15.91 -10.51 7.28
CA ASN A 384 -15.20 -9.61 8.20
C ASN A 384 -15.01 -10.24 9.61
N ILE A 385 -16.01 -10.95 10.13
CA ILE A 385 -15.90 -11.71 11.38
C ILE A 385 -14.86 -12.84 11.22
N GLY A 386 -14.83 -13.52 10.07
CA GLY A 386 -13.85 -14.55 9.73
C GLY A 386 -12.41 -14.01 9.74
N ARG A 387 -12.17 -12.90 9.02
CA ARG A 387 -10.87 -12.21 9.02
C ARG A 387 -10.43 -11.79 10.41
N PHE A 388 -11.36 -11.28 11.23
CA PHE A 388 -11.05 -10.88 12.61
C PHE A 388 -10.70 -12.07 13.51
N ARG A 389 -11.41 -13.20 13.40
CA ARG A 389 -11.06 -14.45 14.11
C ARG A 389 -9.68 -14.95 13.70
N SER A 390 -9.33 -14.89 12.42
CA SER A 390 -8.00 -15.26 11.91
C SER A 390 -6.91 -14.38 12.54
N ILE A 391 -7.08 -13.06 12.55
CA ILE A 391 -6.16 -12.11 13.18
C ILE A 391 -6.00 -12.39 14.68
N ASN A 392 -7.10 -12.66 15.38
CA ASN A 392 -7.09 -12.97 16.81
C ASN A 392 -6.31 -14.28 17.09
N ASN A 393 -6.45 -15.29 16.23
CA ASN A 393 -5.70 -16.53 16.35
C ASN A 393 -4.19 -16.33 16.15
N VAL A 394 -3.78 -15.50 15.18
CA VAL A 394 -2.37 -15.14 14.96
C VAL A 394 -1.80 -14.40 16.18
N LEU A 395 -2.53 -13.43 16.72
CA LEU A 395 -2.10 -12.69 17.92
C LEU A 395 -1.98 -13.60 19.14
N ARG A 396 -2.94 -14.49 19.37
CA ARG A 396 -2.88 -15.49 20.46
C ARG A 396 -1.65 -16.40 20.35
N LYS A 397 -1.31 -16.85 19.12
CA LYS A 397 -0.08 -17.64 18.87
C LYS A 397 1.18 -16.83 19.19
N ARG A 398 1.27 -15.58 18.75
CA ARG A 398 2.41 -14.69 19.03
C ARG A 398 2.58 -14.41 20.53
N ILE A 399 1.49 -14.12 21.24
CA ILE A 399 1.51 -13.92 22.70
C ILE A 399 2.01 -15.19 23.42
N LYS A 400 1.58 -16.38 23.01
CA LYS A 400 2.08 -17.66 23.57
C LYS A 400 3.58 -17.84 23.33
N LEU A 401 4.06 -17.58 22.12
CA LEU A 401 5.49 -17.68 21.78
C LEU A 401 6.34 -16.69 22.57
N TRP A 402 5.85 -15.46 22.73
CA TRP A 402 6.52 -14.43 23.51
C TRP A 402 6.61 -14.83 25.00
N LYS A 403 5.51 -15.31 25.61
CA LYS A 403 5.52 -15.83 26.99
C LYS A 403 6.56 -16.93 27.18
N LYS A 404 6.65 -17.89 26.23
CA LYS A 404 7.70 -18.94 26.25
C LYS A 404 9.12 -18.36 26.16
N ARG A 405 9.32 -17.24 25.46
CA ARG A 405 10.63 -16.59 25.33
C ARG A 405 11.01 -15.88 26.63
N VAL A 406 10.07 -15.16 27.25
CA VAL A 406 10.26 -14.52 28.56
C VAL A 406 10.58 -15.56 29.63
N GLU A 407 9.86 -16.67 29.66
CA GLU A 407 10.10 -17.76 30.63
C GLU A 407 11.49 -18.37 30.48
N ARG A 408 11.95 -18.59 29.25
CA ARG A 408 13.33 -19.05 28.97
C ARG A 408 14.38 -18.05 29.45
N CYS A 409 14.13 -16.74 29.31
CA CYS A 409 15.02 -15.71 29.83
C CYS A 409 15.04 -15.70 31.36
N ARG A 410 13.90 -15.91 32.02
CA ARG A 410 13.78 -16.00 33.48
C ARG A 410 14.57 -17.19 34.03
N ASN A 411 14.40 -18.37 33.44
CA ASN A 411 15.11 -19.59 33.85
C ASN A 411 16.62 -19.49 33.63
N LYS A 412 17.07 -18.84 32.54
CA LYS A 412 18.50 -18.57 32.32
C LYS A 412 19.10 -17.62 33.35
N LYS A 413 18.30 -16.75 33.96
CA LYS A 413 18.75 -15.83 35.01
C LYS A 413 18.83 -16.52 36.37
N ASN A 414 17.92 -17.44 36.68
CA ASN A 414 17.93 -18.16 37.96
C ASN A 414 19.02 -19.25 38.03
N ASN A 415 19.51 -19.72 36.89
CA ASN A 415 20.60 -20.69 36.78
C ASN A 415 22.01 -20.06 36.68
N LYS A 416 22.11 -18.73 36.80
CA LYS A 416 23.36 -17.98 36.89
C LYS A 416 23.40 -17.27 38.24
#